data_AF-A0A7Y2D2S6-F1
#
_entry.id   AF-A0A7Y2D2S6-F1
#
_cell.length_a   1.000
_cell.length_b   1.000
_cell.length_c   1.000
_cell.angle_alpha   90.00
_cell.angle_beta   90.00
_cell.angle_gamma   90.00
#
_symmetry.space_group_name_H-M   'P 1'
#
loop_
_entity.id
_entity.type
_entity.pdbx_description
1 polymer ?
#
loop_
_entity_poly.entity_id
_entity_poly.type
_entity_poly.pdbx_seq_one_letter_code
_entity_poly.pdbx_strand_id
1 'polypeptide(L)' 'MLLLQGEFDPLAKTDMHAEAFSAFPNAHKQWVVLKGGDHAALLEKPRDRLISATVNFIEWLEL' A
#
# COMPACT_ATOMS: atom_id res chain seq x y z
N MET A 1 -8.61 3.74 4.67
CA MET A 1 -8.04 3.53 3.33
C MET A 1 -6.60 3.06 3.46
N LEU A 2 -6.28 1.89 2.91
CA LEU A 2 -4.90 1.40 2.83
C LEU A 2 -4.41 1.50 1.38
N LEU A 3 -3.34 2.26 1.15
CA LEU A 3 -2.65 2.31 -0.14
C LEU A 3 -1.41 1.41 -0.09
N LEU A 4 -1.35 0.41 -0.97
CA LEU A 4 -0.22 -0.50 -1.13
C LEU A 4 0.47 -0.19 -2.46
N GLN A 5 1.79 0.01 -2.43
CA GLN A 5 2.59 0.30 -3.62
C GLN A 5 3.77 -0.66 -3.72
N GLY A 6 4.01 -1.25 -4.89
CA GLY A 6 5.28 -1.90 -5.22
C GLY A 6 6.41 -0.88 -5.36
N GLU A 7 7.58 -1.15 -4.75
CA GLU A 7 8.76 -0.28 -4.84
C GLU A 7 9.23 -0.08 -6.30
N PHE A 8 9.11 -1.11 -7.13
CA PHE A 8 9.63 -1.13 -8.50
C PHE A 8 8.54 -1.25 -9.56
N ASP A 9 7.29 -0.98 -9.21
CA ASP A 9 6.17 -1.03 -10.14
C ASP A 9 6.41 -0.04 -11.31
N PRO A 10 6.62 -0.52 -12.56
CA PRO A 10 6.89 0.33 -13.71
C PRO A 10 5.63 1.00 -14.27
N LEU A 11 4.45 0.52 -13.87
CA LEU A 11 3.16 1.01 -14.33
C LEU A 11 2.62 2.12 -13.43
N ALA A 12 3.01 2.12 -12.15
CA ALA A 12 2.54 3.07 -11.18
C ALA A 12 3.52 4.23 -10.97
N LYS A 13 3.02 5.46 -10.96
CA LYS A 13 3.81 6.67 -10.67
C LYS A 13 3.58 7.11 -9.23
N THR A 14 4.65 7.13 -8.44
CA THR A 14 4.61 7.54 -7.03
C THR A 14 3.98 8.92 -6.82
N ASP A 15 4.19 9.87 -7.74
CA ASP A 15 3.61 11.21 -7.62
C ASP A 15 2.07 11.19 -7.70
N MET A 16 1.52 10.35 -8.58
CA MET A 16 0.06 10.17 -8.69
C MET A 16 -0.51 9.51 -7.44
N HIS A 17 0.22 8.57 -6.84
CA HIS A 17 -0.15 7.96 -5.56
C HIS A 17 -0.17 8.99 -4.43
N ALA A 18 0.86 9.86 -4.36
CA ALA A 18 0.95 10.90 -3.34
C ALA A 18 -0.19 11.92 -3.45
N GLU A 19 -0.52 12.34 -4.68
CA GLU A 19 -1.64 13.24 -4.96
C GLU A 19 -2.97 12.61 -4.50
N ALA A 20 -3.25 11.38 -4.94
CA ALA A 20 -4.48 10.67 -4.58
C ALA A 20 -4.57 10.45 -3.06
N PHE A 21 -3.51 9.94 -2.44
CA PHE A 21 -3.48 9.68 -1.00
C PHE A 21 -3.73 10.95 -0.19
N SER A 22 -3.17 12.08 -0.61
CA SER A 22 -3.37 13.38 0.04
C SER A 22 -4.81 13.87 -0.13
N ALA A 23 -5.36 13.74 -1.34
CA ALA A 23 -6.69 14.24 -1.69
C ALA A 23 -7.85 13.47 -1.04
N PHE A 24 -7.70 12.17 -0.73
CA PHE A 24 -8.77 11.41 -0.09
C PHE A 24 -9.06 11.91 1.33
N PRO A 25 -10.29 12.39 1.63
CA PRO A 25 -10.68 12.93 2.93
C PRO A 25 -11.04 11.80 3.91
N ASN A 26 -10.07 10.94 4.19
CA ASN A 26 -10.20 9.86 5.17
C ASN A 26 -9.13 10.04 6.26
N ALA A 27 -9.56 10.23 7.50
CA ALA A 27 -8.65 10.36 8.65
C ALA A 27 -7.91 9.04 8.93
N HIS A 28 -8.56 7.91 8.69
CA HIS A 28 -7.97 6.59 8.84
C HIS A 28 -7.34 6.13 7.52
N LYS A 29 -6.19 6.70 7.18
CA LYS A 29 -5.44 6.34 5.98
C LYS A 29 -3.99 6.01 6.25
N GLN A 30 -3.49 4.97 5.58
CA GLN A 30 -2.10 4.52 5.65
C GLN A 30 -1.58 4.22 4.24
N TRP A 31 -0.30 4.50 4.02
CA TRP A 31 0.41 4.18 2.77
C TRP A 31 1.61 3.30 3.11
N VAL A 32 1.66 2.12 2.50
CA VAL A 32 2.74 1.15 2.71
C VAL A 32 3.40 0.83 1.36
N VAL A 33 4.73 0.99 1.33
CA VAL A 33 5.56 0.53 0.21
C VAL A 33 6.04 -0.90 0.47
N LEU A 34 5.78 -1.77 -0.50
CA LEU A 34 6.18 -3.16 -0.54
C LEU A 34 7.56 -3.27 -1.16
N LYS A 35 8.58 -3.32 -0.29
CA LYS A 35 10.00 -3.44 -0.69
C LYS A 35 10.20 -4.64 -1.61
N GLY A 36 10.88 -4.42 -2.74
CA GLY A 36 11.15 -5.45 -3.75
C GLY A 36 9.92 -5.95 -4.50
N GLY A 37 8.76 -5.28 -4.38
CA GLY A 37 7.55 -5.61 -5.12
C GLY A 37 7.44 -4.86 -6.44
N ASP A 38 7.02 -5.59 -7.47
CA ASP A 38 6.58 -5.04 -8.74
C ASP A 38 5.04 -4.81 -8.70
N HIS A 39 4.43 -4.48 -9.85
CA HIS A 39 2.99 -4.31 -10.02
C HIS A 39 2.19 -5.51 -9.50
N ALA A 40 2.73 -6.72 -9.66
CA ALA A 40 2.13 -7.96 -9.21
C ALA A 40 2.59 -8.38 -7.80
N ALA A 41 2.86 -7.44 -6.88
CA ALA A 41 3.37 -7.71 -5.54
C ALA A 41 2.56 -8.76 -4.72
N LEU A 42 1.28 -8.99 -5.07
CA LEU A 42 0.43 -10.04 -4.52
C LEU A 42 0.88 -11.47 -4.87
N LEU A 43 1.52 -11.67 -6.03
CA LEU A 43 1.92 -12.96 -6.57
C LEU A 43 3.42 -13.26 -6.34
N GLU A 44 4.13 -12.38 -5.65
CA GLU A 44 5.58 -12.37 -5.59
C GLU A 44 6.12 -12.44 -4.15
N LYS A 45 7.46 -12.37 -4.01
CA LYS A 45 8.16 -12.31 -2.71
C LYS A 45 7.60 -11.32 -1.68
N PRO A 46 7.02 -10.14 -2.03
CA PRO A 46 6.45 -9.22 -1.05
C PRO A 46 5.09 -9.64 -0.50
N ARG A 47 4.50 -10.75 -0.96
CA ARG A 47 3.16 -11.20 -0.57
C ARG A 47 2.96 -11.25 0.95
N ASP A 48 3.93 -11.73 1.71
CA ASP A 48 3.82 -11.82 3.16
C ASP A 48 3.75 -10.43 3.82
N ARG A 49 4.52 -9.47 3.28
CA ARG A 49 4.47 -8.07 3.72
C ARG A 49 3.14 -7.41 3.34
N LEU A 50 2.58 -7.75 2.18
CA LEU A 50 1.25 -7.31 1.78
C LEU A 50 0.20 -7.80 2.78
N ILE A 51 0.18 -9.10 3.09
CA ILE A 51 -0.77 -9.70 4.03
C ILE A 51 -0.62 -9.05 5.41
N SER A 52 0.60 -8.91 5.92
CA SER A 52 0.85 -8.27 7.21
C SER A 52 0.38 -6.82 7.24
N ALA A 53 0.63 -6.04 6.19
CA ALA A 53 0.16 -4.66 6.12
C ALA A 53 -1.37 -4.58 6.12
N THR A 54 -2.06 -5.50 5.44
CA THR A 54 -3.52 -5.58 5.44
C THR A 54 -4.07 -5.95 6.82
N VAL A 55 -3.54 -7.00 7.46
CA VAL A 55 -3.98 -7.44 8.80
C VAL A 55 -3.78 -6.32 9.81
N ASN A 56 -2.58 -5.74 9.88
CA ASN A 56 -2.28 -4.66 10.82
C ASN A 56 -3.18 -3.44 10.60
N PHE A 57 -3.51 -3.12 9.34
CA PHE A 57 -4.42 -2.02 9.03
C PHE A 57 -5.84 -2.29 9.54
N ILE A 58 -6.35 -3.52 9.39
CA ILE A 58 -7.67 -3.91 9.89
C ILE A 58 -7.69 -3.85 11.41
N GLU A 59 -6.72 -4.46 12.08
CA GLU A 59 -6.60 -4.43 13.54
C GLU A 59 -6.52 -3.00 14.07
N TRP A 60 -5.77 -2.13 13.40
CA TRP A 60 -5.67 -0.72 13.76
C TRP A 60 -7.00 0.05 13.67
N LEU A 61 -7.87 -0.30 12.72
CA LEU A 61 -9.19 0.34 12.60
C LEU A 61 -10.16 -0.08 13.72
N GLU A 62 -9.89 -1.20 14.38
CA GLU A 62 -10.72 -1.74 15.47
C GLU A 62 -10.29 -1.26 16.86
N LEU A 63 -9.18 -0.52 16.95
CA LEU A 63 -8.69 0.15 18.17
C LEU A 63 -9.38 1.50 18.40
#